data_AF-A0A536IJV7-F1
#
_entry.id   AF-A0A536IJV7-F1
#
_cell.length_a   1.000
_cell.length_b   1.000
_cell.length_c   1.000
_cell.angle_alpha   90.00
_cell.angle_beta   90.00
_cell.angle_gamma   90.00
#
_symmetry.space_group_name_H-M   'P 1'
#
loop_
_entity.id
_entity.type
_entity.pdbx_description
1 polymer ?
#
loop_
_entity_poly.entity_id
_entity_poly.type
_entity_poly.pdbx_seq_one_letter_code
_entity_poly.pdbx_strand_id
1 'polypeptide(L)'
;HLSTRGHRDVEAGLAVEADTVFRIYSMTKPITAVAAMMLYEEGAFDLRDPVSRFVPAFAGARVYQQGTALRPVTVPATEPIRIWHLLTHTAGLTYGFLHRHVVDEMYRAAGFEWGYPEGLDLAACCERWASLPLLFEPGSEWNYSVASDVLGRIVEVLSGRSLDAFFAERIFTPLGMTDTGFFAQPSDASRLAALYLPDPAGKAVRNEPFGAAASRPPLVHSGGGGLVSSAGDYHRFTRMLLGGGQLDGVRLLSDRTVRYMSQNHLPGRADLGTFGRPFGEA
;
A
#
# COMPACT_ATOMS: atom_id res chain seq x y z
N HIS A 1 -5.94 24.27 -14.87
CA HIS A 1 -4.62 24.92 -14.99
C HIS A 1 -3.56 23.90 -14.62
N LEU A 2 -2.58 23.67 -15.50
CA LEU A 2 -1.42 22.80 -15.24
C LEU A 2 -0.16 23.67 -15.28
N SER A 3 0.70 23.55 -14.28
CA SER A 3 1.98 24.26 -14.21
C SER A 3 3.03 23.36 -13.58
N THR A 4 4.26 23.41 -14.09
CA THR A 4 5.41 22.69 -13.54
C THR A 4 6.45 23.68 -13.02
N ARG A 5 7.21 23.28 -11.99
CA ARG A 5 8.25 24.09 -11.35
C ARG A 5 9.36 23.17 -10.83
N GLY A 6 10.57 23.70 -10.74
CA GLY A 6 11.72 23.00 -10.19
C GLY A 6 12.34 21.97 -11.14
N HIS A 7 13.17 21.09 -10.59
CA HIS A 7 13.93 20.09 -11.33
C HIS A 7 13.50 18.68 -10.90
N ARG A 8 13.32 17.79 -11.88
CA ARG A 8 13.13 16.35 -11.63
C ARG A 8 14.47 15.64 -11.34
N ASP A 9 15.56 16.24 -11.77
CA ASP A 9 16.94 15.85 -11.43
C ASP A 9 17.78 17.13 -11.30
N VAL A 10 18.19 17.44 -10.07
CA VAL A 10 18.94 18.64 -9.69
C VAL A 10 20.37 18.58 -10.24
N GLU A 11 21.03 17.43 -10.12
CA GLU A 11 22.41 17.23 -10.57
C GLU A 11 22.53 17.32 -12.10
N ALA A 12 21.53 16.81 -12.82
CA ALA A 12 21.46 16.87 -14.28
C ALA A 12 20.80 18.15 -14.81
N GLY A 13 20.26 19.02 -13.95
CA GLY A 13 19.56 20.25 -14.35
C GLY A 13 18.28 20.00 -15.17
N LEU A 14 17.62 18.85 -15.00
CA LEU A 14 16.43 18.48 -15.77
C LEU A 14 15.18 19.04 -15.10
N ALA A 15 14.39 19.82 -15.84
CA ALA A 15 13.16 20.41 -15.32
C ALA A 15 12.07 19.37 -15.04
N VAL A 16 11.17 19.67 -14.10
CA VAL A 16 9.90 18.95 -14.00
C VAL A 16 9.03 19.29 -15.21
N GLU A 17 8.56 18.25 -15.89
CA GLU A 17 7.67 18.32 -17.04
C GLU A 17 6.33 17.64 -16.73
N ALA A 18 5.32 17.87 -17.57
CA ALA A 18 3.96 17.39 -17.34
C ALA A 18 3.85 15.86 -17.28
N ASP A 19 4.76 15.17 -17.97
CA ASP A 19 4.88 13.71 -18.12
C ASP A 19 5.98 13.11 -17.22
N THR A 20 6.53 13.89 -16.29
CA THR A 20 7.50 13.38 -15.31
C THR A 20 6.87 12.26 -14.50
N VAL A 21 7.59 11.14 -14.40
CA VAL A 21 7.18 9.95 -13.65
C VAL A 21 7.77 10.01 -12.25
N PHE A 22 6.94 9.73 -11.26
CA PHE A 22 7.29 9.75 -9.85
C PHE A 22 7.03 8.39 -9.22
N ARG A 23 7.87 8.03 -8.24
CA ARG A 23 7.53 7.00 -7.26
C ARG A 23 6.41 7.57 -6.39
N ILE A 24 5.22 6.99 -6.45
CA ILE A 24 4.05 7.53 -5.75
C ILE A 24 3.83 6.89 -4.38
N TYR A 25 4.60 5.85 -4.05
CA TYR A 25 4.59 5.18 -2.75
C TYR A 25 3.15 4.89 -2.30
N SER A 26 2.77 5.33 -1.10
CA SER A 26 1.48 5.07 -0.47
C SER A 26 0.25 5.54 -1.23
N MET A 27 0.41 6.36 -2.27
CA MET A 27 -0.65 6.63 -3.25
C MET A 27 -1.02 5.38 -4.09
N THR A 28 -0.27 4.29 -3.97
CA THR A 28 -0.66 2.96 -4.47
C THR A 28 -1.88 2.40 -3.72
N LYS A 29 -2.02 2.70 -2.42
CA LYS A 29 -3.04 2.07 -1.55
C LYS A 29 -4.48 2.33 -2.03
N PRO A 30 -4.87 3.55 -2.45
CA PRO A 30 -6.20 3.77 -3.03
C PRO A 30 -6.47 2.96 -4.30
N ILE A 31 -5.45 2.74 -5.15
CA ILE A 31 -5.59 1.93 -6.36
C ILE A 31 -5.83 0.46 -5.97
N THR A 32 -5.07 -0.06 -5.00
CA THR A 32 -5.28 -1.40 -4.44
C THR A 32 -6.66 -1.55 -3.80
N ALA A 33 -7.14 -0.52 -3.09
CA ALA A 33 -8.49 -0.50 -2.52
C ALA A 33 -9.56 -0.55 -3.62
N VAL A 34 -9.41 0.22 -4.71
CA VAL A 34 -10.32 0.15 -5.87
C VAL A 34 -10.31 -1.25 -6.48
N ALA A 35 -9.14 -1.85 -6.71
CA ALA A 35 -9.03 -3.21 -7.23
C ALA A 35 -9.77 -4.25 -6.37
N ALA A 36 -9.59 -4.19 -5.05
CA ALA A 36 -10.31 -5.06 -4.13
C ALA A 36 -11.82 -4.78 -4.15
N MET A 37 -12.24 -3.52 -4.20
CA MET A 37 -13.66 -3.17 -4.22
C MET A 37 -14.37 -3.51 -5.54
N MET A 38 -13.63 -3.61 -6.66
CA MET A 38 -14.16 -4.15 -7.92
C MET A 38 -14.54 -5.62 -7.74
N LEU A 39 -13.65 -6.42 -7.15
CA LEU A 39 -13.91 -7.82 -6.83
C LEU A 39 -15.04 -7.99 -5.79
N TYR A 40 -15.19 -7.04 -4.86
CA TYR A 40 -16.32 -6.99 -3.94
C TYR A 40 -17.65 -6.76 -4.68
N GLU A 41 -17.72 -5.83 -5.64
CA GLU A 41 -18.94 -5.64 -6.45
C GLU A 41 -19.29 -6.86 -7.30
N GLU A 42 -18.28 -7.63 -7.72
CA GLU A 42 -18.42 -8.90 -8.43
C GLU A 42 -18.84 -10.06 -7.52
N GLY A 43 -18.96 -9.83 -6.20
CA GLY A 43 -19.38 -10.85 -5.24
C GLY A 43 -18.28 -11.86 -4.89
N ALA A 44 -17.01 -11.55 -5.16
CA ALA A 44 -15.89 -12.47 -4.91
C ALA A 44 -15.61 -12.69 -3.41
N PHE A 45 -15.95 -11.71 -2.57
CA PHE A 45 -15.82 -11.79 -1.10
C PHE A 45 -16.81 -10.83 -0.40
N ASP A 46 -17.04 -11.07 0.89
CA ASP A 46 -17.67 -10.12 1.81
C ASP A 46 -16.59 -9.39 2.63
N LEU A 47 -16.80 -8.12 2.98
CA LEU A 47 -15.86 -7.33 3.78
C LEU A 47 -15.57 -7.94 5.17
N ARG A 48 -16.49 -8.77 5.69
CA ARG A 48 -16.36 -9.48 6.96
C ARG A 48 -15.70 -10.85 6.82
N ASP A 49 -15.41 -11.29 5.60
CA ASP A 49 -14.68 -12.54 5.39
C ASP A 49 -13.32 -12.48 6.10
N PRO A 50 -12.91 -13.58 6.75
CA PRO A 50 -11.58 -13.67 7.34
C PRO A 50 -10.52 -13.70 6.22
N VAL A 51 -9.43 -12.96 6.41
CA VAL A 51 -8.29 -12.93 5.49
C VAL A 51 -7.72 -14.34 5.28
N SER A 52 -7.74 -15.19 6.31
CA SER A 52 -7.26 -16.58 6.24
C SER A 52 -8.00 -17.46 5.24
N ARG A 53 -9.19 -17.08 4.78
CA ARG A 53 -9.89 -17.76 3.68
C ARG A 53 -9.14 -17.64 2.35
N PHE A 54 -8.39 -16.56 2.16
CA PHE A 54 -7.67 -16.25 0.92
C PHE A 54 -6.14 -16.31 1.09
N VAL A 55 -5.65 -16.03 2.29
CA VAL A 55 -4.23 -16.12 2.65
C VAL A 55 -4.12 -16.97 3.94
N PRO A 56 -4.10 -18.30 3.82
CA PRO A 56 -4.20 -19.23 4.96
C PRO A 56 -3.18 -19.01 6.07
N ALA A 57 -2.00 -18.45 5.76
CA ALA A 57 -0.97 -18.09 6.73
C ALA A 57 -1.47 -17.24 7.90
N PHE A 58 -2.45 -16.37 7.66
CA PHE A 58 -3.04 -15.52 8.70
C PHE A 58 -4.01 -16.26 9.63
N ALA A 59 -4.25 -17.56 9.42
CA ALA A 59 -4.97 -18.38 10.38
C ALA A 59 -4.17 -18.50 11.68
N GLY A 60 -4.85 -18.35 12.83
CA GLY A 60 -4.18 -18.47 14.13
C GLY A 60 -3.23 -17.31 14.46
N ALA A 61 -3.45 -16.13 13.86
CA ALA A 61 -2.72 -14.92 14.18
C ALA A 61 -2.63 -14.70 15.71
N ARG A 62 -1.48 -14.20 16.17
CA ARG A 62 -1.19 -13.97 17.58
C ARG A 62 -0.98 -12.50 17.83
N VAL A 63 -1.40 -12.01 19.00
CA VAL A 63 -1.23 -10.61 19.42
C VAL A 63 -0.07 -10.54 20.41
N TYR A 64 0.81 -9.57 20.21
CA TYR A 64 1.89 -9.26 21.14
C TYR A 64 1.33 -8.80 22.48
N GLN A 65 1.85 -9.36 23.57
CA GLN A 65 1.47 -9.00 24.93
C GLN A 65 2.58 -8.24 25.66
N GLN A 66 3.80 -8.77 25.65
CA GLN A 66 4.96 -8.17 26.32
C GLN A 66 6.28 -8.82 25.88
N GLY A 67 7.42 -8.34 26.38
CA GLY A 67 8.74 -8.91 26.13
C GLY A 67 9.54 -8.18 25.04
N THR A 68 10.68 -8.73 24.64
CA THR A 68 11.56 -8.11 23.64
C THR A 68 11.31 -8.70 22.26
N ALA A 69 11.86 -8.09 21.20
CA ALA A 69 11.74 -8.61 19.84
C ALA A 69 12.30 -10.04 19.69
N LEU A 70 13.33 -10.38 20.49
CA LEU A 70 13.94 -11.71 20.52
C LEU A 70 13.15 -12.73 21.36
N ARG A 71 12.39 -12.28 22.35
CA ARG A 71 11.62 -13.14 23.26
C ARG A 71 10.23 -12.52 23.53
N PRO A 72 9.36 -12.47 22.51
CA PRO A 72 8.03 -11.93 22.66
C PRO A 72 7.13 -12.94 23.38
N VAL A 73 6.32 -12.44 24.31
CA VAL A 73 5.16 -13.15 24.83
C VAL A 73 3.96 -12.73 24.00
N THR A 74 3.24 -13.72 23.46
CA THR A 74 2.09 -13.48 22.59
C THR A 74 0.92 -14.34 23.04
N VAL A 75 -0.30 -13.88 22.78
CA VAL A 75 -1.55 -14.63 22.99
C VAL A 75 -2.25 -14.88 21.65
N PRO A 76 -3.06 -15.94 21.49
CA PRO A 76 -3.90 -16.07 20.30
C PRO A 76 -4.82 -14.85 20.16
N ALA A 77 -4.99 -14.34 18.93
CA ALA A 77 -6.00 -13.33 18.66
C ALA A 77 -7.39 -13.90 18.97
N THR A 78 -8.25 -13.07 19.56
CA THR A 78 -9.62 -13.46 19.92
C THR A 78 -10.55 -13.51 18.72
N GLU A 79 -10.25 -12.73 17.69
CA GLU A 79 -11.01 -12.61 16.44
C GLU A 79 -10.07 -12.68 15.22
N PRO A 80 -10.53 -13.22 14.08
CA PRO A 80 -9.72 -13.25 12.87
C PRO A 80 -9.53 -11.83 12.29
N ILE A 81 -8.41 -11.64 11.57
CA ILE A 81 -8.26 -10.49 10.67
C ILE A 81 -9.30 -10.65 9.56
N ARG A 82 -10.12 -9.62 9.34
CA ARG A 82 -11.15 -9.56 8.29
C ARG A 82 -10.74 -8.58 7.21
N ILE A 83 -11.28 -8.73 6.00
CA ILE A 83 -10.88 -7.87 4.85
C ILE A 83 -11.07 -6.38 5.14
N TRP A 84 -12.17 -5.99 5.79
CA TRP A 84 -12.38 -4.58 6.18
C TRP A 84 -11.25 -4.03 7.05
N HIS A 85 -10.63 -4.83 7.93
CA HIS A 85 -9.51 -4.40 8.76
C HIS A 85 -8.28 -4.02 7.92
N LEU A 86 -8.11 -4.67 6.76
CA LEU A 86 -7.02 -4.33 5.85
C LEU A 86 -7.25 -2.96 5.19
N LEU A 87 -8.48 -2.71 4.74
CA LEU A 87 -8.90 -1.45 4.13
C LEU A 87 -8.85 -0.27 5.11
N THR A 88 -9.06 -0.52 6.39
CA THR A 88 -9.11 0.52 7.43
C THR A 88 -7.84 0.63 8.26
N HIS A 89 -6.81 -0.19 8.03
CA HIS A 89 -5.61 -0.27 8.86
C HIS A 89 -5.90 -0.58 10.35
N THR A 90 -6.91 -1.41 10.61
CA THR A 90 -7.25 -1.90 11.96
C THR A 90 -6.94 -3.39 12.14
N ALA A 91 -6.04 -3.94 11.33
CA ALA A 91 -5.72 -5.37 11.33
C ALA A 91 -4.73 -5.80 12.44
N GLY A 92 -4.14 -4.85 13.18
CA GLY A 92 -3.03 -5.11 14.09
C GLY A 92 -1.67 -5.24 13.40
N LEU A 93 -1.60 -5.12 12.06
CA LEU A 93 -0.35 -5.09 11.31
C LEU A 93 0.41 -3.77 11.52
N THR A 94 1.68 -3.74 11.16
CA THR A 94 2.54 -2.55 11.28
C THR A 94 3.46 -2.33 10.08
N TYR A 95 4.37 -1.36 10.19
CA TYR A 95 5.51 -1.14 9.32
C TYR A 95 6.80 -1.10 10.15
N GLY A 96 7.88 -1.71 9.65
CA GLY A 96 9.15 -1.72 10.37
C GLY A 96 9.78 -0.33 10.51
N PHE A 97 9.61 0.54 9.51
CA PHE A 97 10.15 1.91 9.53
C PHE A 97 9.48 2.85 10.54
N LEU A 98 8.44 2.42 11.26
CA LEU A 98 7.77 3.29 12.24
C LEU A 98 8.63 3.51 13.48
N HIS A 99 9.42 2.52 13.90
CA HIS A 99 10.29 2.61 15.08
C HIS A 99 9.55 3.01 16.38
N ARG A 100 8.29 2.57 16.55
CA ARG A 100 7.45 2.94 17.72
C ARG A 100 7.18 1.79 18.67
N HIS A 101 7.32 0.54 18.22
CA HIS A 101 6.96 -0.62 19.01
C HIS A 101 7.91 -1.81 18.77
N VAL A 102 7.99 -2.73 19.75
CA VAL A 102 8.80 -3.96 19.67
C VAL A 102 8.44 -4.80 18.44
N VAL A 103 7.16 -4.83 18.05
CA VAL A 103 6.73 -5.54 16.84
C VAL A 103 7.28 -4.87 15.57
N ASP A 104 7.46 -3.54 15.55
CA ASP A 104 8.10 -2.86 14.42
C ASP A 104 9.57 -3.31 14.30
N GLU A 105 10.26 -3.50 15.44
CA GLU A 105 11.61 -4.07 15.47
C GLU A 105 11.65 -5.49 14.91
N MET A 106 10.65 -6.33 15.23
CA MET A 106 10.52 -7.67 14.65
C MET A 106 10.32 -7.62 13.13
N TYR A 107 9.55 -6.65 12.62
CA TYR A 107 9.39 -6.44 11.17
C TYR A 107 10.72 -6.04 10.53
N ARG A 108 11.50 -5.14 11.14
CA ARG A 108 12.84 -4.76 10.66
C ARG A 108 13.80 -5.96 10.67
N ALA A 109 13.82 -6.73 11.76
CA ALA A 109 14.64 -7.94 11.88
C ALA A 109 14.26 -9.01 10.85
N ALA A 110 13.00 -9.04 10.41
CA ALA A 110 12.53 -9.90 9.33
C ALA A 110 12.84 -9.37 7.91
N GLY A 111 13.45 -8.19 7.80
CA GLY A 111 13.86 -7.53 6.56
C GLY A 111 12.83 -6.53 5.98
N PHE A 112 11.83 -6.11 6.76
CA PHE A 112 10.76 -5.18 6.34
C PHE A 112 10.91 -3.78 6.93
N GLU A 113 12.08 -3.16 6.80
CA GLU A 113 12.25 -1.76 7.20
C GLU A 113 11.80 -0.82 6.07
N TRP A 114 12.59 -0.66 5.03
CA TRP A 114 12.32 0.26 3.91
C TRP A 114 12.05 -0.46 2.57
N GLY A 115 11.87 -1.78 2.61
CA GLY A 115 11.68 -2.61 1.44
C GLY A 115 11.26 -4.03 1.82
N TYR A 116 11.57 -4.97 0.94
CA TYR A 116 11.23 -6.39 1.10
C TYR A 116 12.52 -7.23 1.15
N PRO A 117 12.52 -8.35 1.88
CA PRO A 117 13.63 -9.29 1.84
C PRO A 117 13.92 -9.76 0.42
N GLU A 118 15.21 -9.90 0.09
CA GLU A 118 15.65 -10.32 -1.24
C GLU A 118 15.08 -11.69 -1.63
N GLY A 119 14.68 -11.82 -2.90
CA GLY A 119 14.18 -13.08 -3.46
C GLY A 119 12.74 -13.44 -3.08
N LEU A 120 12.03 -12.63 -2.29
CA LEU A 120 10.63 -12.86 -1.97
C LEU A 120 9.70 -12.21 -3.00
N ASP A 121 8.60 -12.90 -3.30
CA ASP A 121 7.42 -12.33 -3.94
C ASP A 121 6.41 -11.85 -2.87
N LEU A 122 5.26 -11.30 -3.32
CA LEU A 122 4.24 -10.80 -2.41
C LEU A 122 3.62 -11.91 -1.54
N ALA A 123 3.48 -13.13 -2.07
CA ALA A 123 2.94 -14.26 -1.33
C ALA A 123 3.87 -14.64 -0.16
N ALA A 124 5.17 -14.80 -0.42
CA ALA A 124 6.16 -15.09 0.60
C ALA A 124 6.33 -13.96 1.63
N CYS A 125 6.14 -12.71 1.21
CA CYS A 125 6.07 -11.58 2.14
C CYS A 125 4.88 -11.72 3.10
N CYS A 126 3.70 -12.10 2.59
CA CYS A 126 2.51 -12.34 3.41
C CYS A 126 2.68 -13.50 4.39
N GLU A 127 3.29 -14.61 3.96
CA GLU A 127 3.65 -15.73 4.85
C GLU A 127 4.55 -15.25 6.00
N ARG A 128 5.57 -14.44 5.68
CA ARG A 128 6.49 -13.91 6.68
C ARG A 128 5.82 -12.92 7.62
N TRP A 129 4.98 -12.00 7.13
CA TRP A 129 4.20 -11.10 7.99
C TRP A 129 3.25 -11.87 8.90
N ALA A 130 2.60 -12.92 8.41
CA ALA A 130 1.69 -13.73 9.21
C ALA A 130 2.39 -14.51 10.34
N SER A 131 3.69 -14.79 10.20
CA SER A 131 4.51 -15.39 11.26
C SER A 131 4.87 -14.42 12.40
N LEU A 132 4.68 -13.11 12.19
CA LEU A 132 4.96 -12.07 13.18
C LEU A 132 3.68 -11.74 13.97
N PRO A 133 3.79 -11.37 15.26
CA PRO A 133 2.62 -11.02 16.03
C PRO A 133 2.00 -9.70 15.58
N LEU A 134 0.69 -9.57 15.80
CA LEU A 134 -0.06 -8.33 15.68
C LEU A 134 0.24 -7.40 16.86
N LEU A 135 0.12 -6.10 16.64
CA LEU A 135 0.24 -5.06 17.64
C LEU A 135 -0.89 -5.07 18.68
N PHE A 136 -2.10 -5.42 18.23
CA PHE A 136 -3.35 -5.36 18.98
C PHE A 136 -4.38 -6.30 18.35
N GLU A 137 -5.52 -6.49 19.03
CA GLU A 137 -6.62 -7.32 18.54
C GLU A 137 -7.24 -6.75 17.26
N PRO A 138 -7.48 -7.56 16.21
CA PRO A 138 -8.06 -7.07 14.97
C PRO A 138 -9.38 -6.29 15.20
N GLY A 139 -9.39 -5.02 14.81
CA GLY A 139 -10.53 -4.11 14.96
C GLY A 139 -10.56 -3.29 16.24
N SER A 140 -9.62 -3.47 17.17
CA SER A 140 -9.61 -2.73 18.45
C SER A 140 -8.91 -1.37 18.40
N GLU A 141 -7.95 -1.19 17.49
CA GLU A 141 -7.17 0.04 17.33
C GLU A 141 -6.87 0.30 15.85
N TRP A 142 -6.29 1.46 15.55
CA TRP A 142 -5.77 1.80 14.23
C TRP A 142 -4.24 1.93 14.23
N ASN A 143 -3.59 1.36 13.22
CA ASN A 143 -2.17 1.57 12.95
C ASN A 143 -1.84 1.39 11.46
N TYR A 144 -1.18 2.41 10.90
CA TYR A 144 -0.71 2.40 9.52
C TYR A 144 0.28 1.26 9.27
N SER A 145 0.08 0.49 8.19
CA SER A 145 0.69 -0.84 8.09
C SER A 145 0.76 -1.40 6.67
N VAL A 146 1.45 -2.54 6.53
CA VAL A 146 1.48 -3.40 5.33
C VAL A 146 0.11 -4.00 4.93
N ALA A 147 -0.98 -3.60 5.58
CA ALA A 147 -2.32 -4.11 5.31
C ALA A 147 -2.74 -4.02 3.83
N SER A 148 -2.33 -2.96 3.13
CA SER A 148 -2.61 -2.82 1.69
C SER A 148 -1.81 -3.78 0.82
N ASP A 149 -0.62 -4.23 1.26
CA ASP A 149 0.13 -5.28 0.56
C ASP A 149 -0.59 -6.63 0.69
N VAL A 150 -1.09 -6.95 1.89
CA VAL A 150 -1.93 -8.13 2.11
C VAL A 150 -3.22 -8.06 1.30
N LEU A 151 -3.84 -6.88 1.21
CA LEU A 151 -5.01 -6.67 0.35
C LEU A 151 -4.68 -6.90 -1.13
N GLY A 152 -3.51 -6.44 -1.59
CA GLY A 152 -2.99 -6.74 -2.92
C GLY A 152 -2.85 -8.24 -3.14
N ARG A 153 -2.35 -9.00 -2.15
CA ARG A 153 -2.27 -10.46 -2.25
C ARG A 153 -3.64 -11.12 -2.39
N ILE A 154 -4.66 -10.61 -1.70
CA ILE A 154 -6.04 -11.09 -1.85
C ILE A 154 -6.55 -10.86 -3.28
N VAL A 155 -6.25 -9.70 -3.89
CA VAL A 155 -6.57 -9.43 -5.30
C VAL A 155 -5.90 -10.45 -6.22
N GLU A 156 -4.64 -10.80 -5.98
CA GLU A 156 -3.94 -11.83 -6.78
C GLU A 156 -4.63 -13.20 -6.68
N VAL A 157 -4.93 -13.62 -5.45
CA VAL A 157 -5.57 -14.92 -5.19
C VAL A 157 -6.95 -15.00 -5.84
N LEU A 158 -7.77 -13.97 -5.68
CA LEU A 158 -9.15 -13.97 -6.20
C LEU A 158 -9.22 -13.85 -7.72
N SER A 159 -8.31 -13.07 -8.32
CA SER A 159 -8.31 -12.88 -9.77
C SER A 159 -7.53 -13.95 -10.53
N GLY A 160 -6.68 -14.73 -9.85
CA GLY A 160 -5.76 -15.69 -10.49
C GLY A 160 -4.64 -15.02 -11.29
N ARG A 161 -4.37 -13.73 -11.04
CA ARG A 161 -3.42 -12.91 -11.79
C ARG A 161 -2.42 -12.26 -10.85
N SER A 162 -1.25 -11.89 -11.37
CA SER A 162 -0.35 -11.00 -10.65
C SER A 162 -0.96 -9.60 -10.52
N LEU A 163 -0.56 -8.87 -9.47
CA LEU A 163 -1.19 -7.58 -9.17
C LEU A 163 -0.93 -6.53 -10.26
N ASP A 164 0.24 -6.55 -10.89
CA ASP A 164 0.57 -5.70 -12.05
C ASP A 164 -0.35 -5.96 -13.24
N ALA A 165 -0.58 -7.23 -13.58
CA ALA A 165 -1.45 -7.62 -14.68
C ALA A 165 -2.91 -7.25 -14.40
N PHE A 166 -3.39 -7.40 -13.16
CA PHE A 166 -4.74 -6.97 -12.79
C PHE A 166 -4.89 -5.45 -12.88
N PHE A 167 -3.95 -4.70 -12.29
CA PHE A 167 -4.00 -3.23 -12.31
C PHE A 167 -3.93 -2.69 -13.74
N ALA A 168 -3.03 -3.23 -14.56
CA ALA A 168 -2.90 -2.84 -15.95
C ALA A 168 -4.22 -3.01 -16.72
N GLU A 169 -4.80 -4.21 -16.71
CA GLU A 169 -6.00 -4.50 -17.50
C GLU A 169 -7.27 -3.85 -16.93
N ARG A 170 -7.44 -3.88 -15.61
CA ARG A 170 -8.71 -3.52 -14.97
C ARG A 170 -8.80 -2.05 -14.59
N ILE A 171 -7.67 -1.35 -14.47
CA ILE A 171 -7.62 0.04 -13.98
C ILE A 171 -6.87 0.94 -14.96
N PHE A 172 -5.60 0.64 -15.25
CA PHE A 172 -4.74 1.58 -15.96
C PHE A 172 -5.11 1.72 -17.43
N THR A 173 -5.23 0.61 -18.17
CA THR A 173 -5.63 0.64 -19.59
C THR A 173 -7.01 1.26 -19.78
N PRO A 174 -8.07 0.87 -19.04
CA PRO A 174 -9.40 1.48 -19.19
C PRO A 174 -9.41 2.97 -18.85
N LEU A 175 -8.60 3.40 -17.88
CA LEU A 175 -8.47 4.82 -17.55
C LEU A 175 -7.44 5.55 -18.40
N GLY A 176 -6.73 4.91 -19.32
CA GLY A 176 -5.66 5.56 -20.10
C GLY A 176 -4.52 6.11 -19.24
N MET A 177 -4.15 5.38 -18.18
CA MET A 177 -3.01 5.68 -17.31
C MET A 177 -1.75 4.96 -17.85
N THR A 178 -1.16 5.49 -18.92
CA THR A 178 -0.10 4.81 -19.67
C THR A 178 1.28 4.87 -19.03
N ASP A 179 1.44 5.72 -18.02
CA ASP A 179 2.70 5.96 -17.30
C ASP A 179 2.71 5.32 -15.91
N THR A 180 1.65 4.59 -15.57
CA THR A 180 1.46 3.98 -14.27
C THR A 180 1.77 2.49 -14.32
N GLY A 181 2.63 2.06 -13.39
CA GLY A 181 3.04 0.66 -13.28
C GLY A 181 3.88 0.42 -12.04
N PHE A 182 4.28 -0.83 -11.81
CA PHE A 182 5.12 -1.20 -10.66
C PHE A 182 6.61 -0.87 -10.85
N PHE A 183 7.00 -0.42 -12.04
CA PHE A 183 8.31 0.12 -12.35
C PHE A 183 8.18 1.04 -13.57
N ALA A 184 9.12 1.98 -13.70
CA ALA A 184 9.24 2.82 -14.89
C ALA A 184 9.78 1.97 -16.04
N GLN A 185 9.09 1.99 -17.18
CA GLN A 185 9.53 1.25 -18.35
C GLN A 185 10.87 1.82 -18.86
N PRO A 186 11.65 1.06 -19.64
CA PRO A 186 12.88 1.60 -20.25
C PRO A 186 12.66 2.89 -21.05
N SER A 187 11.49 3.05 -21.68
CA SER A 187 11.08 4.28 -22.37
C SER A 187 10.91 5.48 -21.45
N ASP A 188 10.73 5.25 -20.15
CA ASP A 188 10.45 6.28 -19.15
C ASP A 188 11.71 6.72 -18.39
N ALA A 189 12.86 6.09 -18.68
CA ALA A 189 14.09 6.31 -17.93
C ALA A 189 14.52 7.79 -17.89
N SER A 190 14.31 8.53 -18.98
CA SER A 190 14.67 9.97 -19.08
C SER A 190 13.68 10.92 -18.40
N ARG A 191 12.47 10.43 -18.06
CA ARG A 191 11.39 11.20 -17.42
C ARG A 191 11.12 10.74 -15.98
N LEU A 192 11.75 9.67 -15.51
CA LEU A 192 11.72 9.26 -14.11
C LEU A 192 12.47 10.27 -13.24
N ALA A 193 11.77 10.88 -12.28
CA ALA A 193 12.38 11.80 -11.34
C ALA A 193 13.44 11.10 -10.47
N ALA A 194 14.56 11.79 -10.22
CA ALA A 194 15.51 11.40 -9.20
C ALA A 194 14.84 11.48 -7.82
N LEU A 195 15.24 10.58 -6.92
CA LEU A 195 14.72 10.55 -5.56
C LEU A 195 15.69 11.29 -4.65
N TYR A 196 15.17 12.15 -3.77
CA TYR A 196 15.96 12.89 -2.80
C TYR A 196 15.45 12.63 -1.40
N LEU A 197 16.37 12.57 -0.43
CA LEU A 197 16.08 12.60 0.99
C LEU A 197 16.73 13.85 1.61
N PRO A 198 16.13 14.45 2.65
CA PRO A 198 16.77 15.53 3.37
C PRO A 198 17.98 15.00 4.15
N ASP A 199 19.08 15.74 4.12
CA ASP A 199 20.15 15.59 5.10
C ASP A 199 19.74 16.20 6.46
N PRO A 200 20.55 16.07 7.53
CA PRO A 200 20.25 16.68 8.83
C PRO A 200 20.08 18.21 8.81
N ALA A 201 20.58 18.90 7.78
CA ALA A 201 20.41 20.33 7.59
C ALA A 201 19.20 20.68 6.70
N GLY A 202 18.43 19.69 6.25
CA GLY A 202 17.25 19.84 5.39
C GLY A 202 17.57 20.02 3.90
N LYS A 203 18.83 19.85 3.49
CA LYS A 203 19.21 19.91 2.07
C LYS A 203 18.81 18.62 1.37
N ALA A 204 18.22 18.73 0.18
CA ALA A 204 17.93 17.59 -0.67
C ALA A 204 19.24 16.90 -1.13
N VAL A 205 19.39 15.63 -0.79
CA VAL A 205 20.50 14.76 -1.21
C VAL A 205 19.93 13.61 -2.02
N ARG A 206 20.48 13.39 -3.21
CA ARG A 206 20.04 12.32 -4.10
C ARG A 206 20.23 10.96 -3.44
N ASN A 207 19.24 10.09 -3.60
CA ASN A 207 19.22 8.74 -3.06
C ASN A 207 19.11 7.71 -4.18
N GLU A 208 20.27 7.28 -4.66
CA GLU A 208 20.46 6.31 -5.73
C GLU A 208 19.84 4.95 -5.43
N PRO A 209 20.08 4.32 -4.27
CA PRO A 209 19.55 2.99 -4.00
C PRO A 209 18.02 2.93 -4.08
N PHE A 210 17.31 3.86 -3.43
CA PHE A 210 15.85 3.92 -3.49
C PHE A 210 15.36 4.48 -4.84
N GLY A 211 16.13 5.34 -5.48
CA GLY A 211 15.89 5.82 -6.83
C GLY A 211 15.84 4.65 -7.83
N ALA A 212 16.95 3.92 -7.96
CA ALA A 212 17.10 2.85 -8.94
C ALA A 212 16.09 1.69 -8.76
N ALA A 213 15.53 1.51 -7.56
CA ALA A 213 14.54 0.47 -7.28
C ALA A 213 13.32 0.52 -8.21
N ALA A 214 12.94 1.71 -8.70
CA ALA A 214 11.79 1.89 -9.59
C ALA A 214 12.12 1.67 -11.08
N SER A 215 13.38 1.39 -11.44
CA SER A 215 13.81 1.26 -12.85
C SER A 215 13.88 -0.19 -13.33
N ARG A 216 13.47 -1.15 -12.51
CA ARG A 216 13.46 -2.58 -12.83
C ARG A 216 12.19 -3.24 -12.33
N PRO A 217 11.69 -4.30 -13.00
CA PRO A 217 10.55 -5.06 -12.51
C PRO A 217 10.80 -5.57 -11.08
N PRO A 218 9.89 -5.30 -10.12
CA PRO A 218 10.02 -5.83 -8.77
C PRO A 218 9.50 -7.28 -8.71
N LEU A 219 10.04 -8.09 -7.79
CA LEU A 219 9.44 -9.38 -7.44
C LEU A 219 8.18 -9.19 -6.57
N VAL A 220 8.15 -8.13 -5.76
CA VAL A 220 7.01 -7.77 -4.92
C VAL A 220 6.22 -6.64 -5.59
N HIS A 221 5.07 -6.98 -6.19
CA HIS A 221 4.09 -6.00 -6.61
C HIS A 221 3.35 -5.44 -5.38
N SER A 222 3.98 -4.48 -4.70
CA SER A 222 3.49 -3.92 -3.45
C SER A 222 2.18 -3.14 -3.63
N GLY A 223 1.07 -3.68 -3.10
CA GLY A 223 -0.20 -2.95 -2.98
C GLY A 223 -0.14 -1.76 -2.00
N GLY A 224 0.92 -1.68 -1.20
CA GLY A 224 1.17 -0.61 -0.24
C GLY A 224 1.96 0.57 -0.78
N GLY A 225 2.83 0.39 -1.79
CA GLY A 225 3.82 1.40 -2.15
C GLY A 225 4.57 1.19 -3.46
N GLY A 226 4.18 0.22 -4.29
CA GLY A 226 5.00 -0.22 -5.41
C GLY A 226 4.90 0.59 -6.70
N LEU A 227 3.94 1.50 -6.84
CA LEU A 227 3.69 2.15 -8.13
C LEU A 227 4.60 3.37 -8.39
N VAL A 228 4.93 3.52 -9.66
CA VAL A 228 5.24 4.80 -10.30
C VAL A 228 4.02 5.32 -11.06
N SER A 229 3.93 6.63 -11.25
CA SER A 229 2.87 7.29 -12.02
C SER A 229 3.30 8.69 -12.46
N SER A 230 2.63 9.25 -13.46
CA SER A 230 2.67 10.69 -13.76
C SER A 230 1.56 11.45 -13.04
N ALA A 231 1.68 12.78 -12.98
CA ALA A 231 0.62 13.63 -12.42
C ALA A 231 -0.68 13.54 -13.26
N GLY A 232 -0.55 13.38 -14.59
CA GLY A 232 -1.68 13.19 -15.50
C GLY A 232 -2.45 11.91 -15.21
N ASP A 233 -1.75 10.79 -15.09
CA ASP A 233 -2.36 9.49 -14.81
C ASP A 233 -3.09 9.48 -13.47
N TYR A 234 -2.43 9.94 -12.40
CA TYR A 234 -3.05 9.95 -11.09
C TYR A 234 -4.23 10.94 -11.02
N HIS A 235 -4.18 12.02 -11.81
CA HIS A 235 -5.32 12.91 -11.98
C HIS A 235 -6.52 12.17 -12.62
N ARG A 236 -6.29 11.32 -13.63
CA ARG A 236 -7.36 10.50 -14.23
C ARG A 236 -7.98 9.54 -13.19
N PHE A 237 -7.15 8.87 -12.40
CA PHE A 237 -7.64 8.04 -11.29
C PHE A 237 -8.51 8.82 -10.29
N THR A 238 -8.04 9.99 -9.83
CA THR A 238 -8.81 10.83 -8.89
C THR A 238 -10.08 11.43 -9.52
N ARG A 239 -10.07 11.74 -10.81
CA ARG A 239 -11.27 12.17 -11.56
C ARG A 239 -12.29 11.04 -11.70
N MET A 240 -11.85 9.79 -11.87
CA MET A 240 -12.73 8.61 -11.86
C MET A 240 -13.43 8.46 -10.50
N LEU A 241 -12.71 8.63 -9.39
CA LEU A 241 -13.31 8.62 -8.05
C LEU A 241 -14.29 9.79 -7.86
N LEU A 242 -13.92 11.01 -8.24
CA LEU A 242 -14.79 12.18 -8.17
C LEU A 242 -16.04 12.04 -9.04
N GLY A 243 -15.93 11.32 -10.17
CA GLY A 243 -17.04 10.97 -11.06
C GLY A 243 -17.91 9.81 -10.57
N GLY A 244 -17.80 9.39 -9.32
CA GLY A 244 -18.59 8.29 -8.76
C GLY A 244 -18.25 6.94 -9.40
N GLY A 245 -16.97 6.69 -9.63
CA GLY A 245 -16.46 5.42 -10.17
C GLY A 245 -16.38 5.38 -11.70
N GLN A 246 -16.52 6.52 -12.38
CA GLN A 246 -16.55 6.62 -13.84
C GLN A 246 -15.75 7.81 -14.36
N LEU A 247 -15.05 7.61 -15.49
CA LEU A 247 -14.36 8.64 -16.26
C LEU A 247 -14.46 8.33 -17.76
N ASP A 248 -14.71 9.33 -18.60
CA ASP A 248 -14.68 9.21 -20.06
C ASP A 248 -15.52 8.01 -20.61
N GLY A 249 -16.67 7.73 -19.98
CA GLY A 249 -17.54 6.62 -20.34
C GLY A 249 -17.17 5.27 -19.70
N VAL A 250 -15.96 5.12 -19.17
CA VAL A 250 -15.46 3.90 -18.51
C VAL A 250 -15.84 3.91 -17.02
N ARG A 251 -16.56 2.87 -16.59
CA ARG A 251 -16.94 2.66 -15.18
C ARG A 251 -16.10 1.53 -14.57
N LEU A 252 -15.42 1.83 -13.47
CA LEU A 252 -14.69 0.84 -12.67
C LEU A 252 -15.47 0.39 -11.44
N LEU A 253 -16.24 1.29 -10.82
CA LEU A 253 -17.05 1.03 -9.63
C LEU A 253 -18.42 1.69 -9.76
N SER A 254 -19.43 1.20 -9.03
CA SER A 254 -20.67 1.97 -8.86
C SER A 254 -20.45 3.20 -7.98
N ASP A 255 -21.24 4.25 -8.21
CA ASP A 255 -21.24 5.45 -7.36
C ASP A 255 -21.58 5.11 -5.89
N ARG A 256 -22.45 4.11 -5.67
CA ARG A 256 -22.77 3.62 -4.33
C ARG A 256 -21.53 3.09 -3.61
N THR A 257 -20.69 2.31 -4.30
CA THR A 257 -19.46 1.76 -3.71
C THR A 257 -18.43 2.84 -3.46
N VAL A 258 -18.24 3.80 -4.37
CA VAL A 258 -17.34 4.94 -4.14
C VAL A 258 -17.77 5.74 -2.92
N ARG A 259 -19.07 6.05 -2.79
CA ARG A 259 -19.60 6.74 -1.60
C ARG A 259 -19.39 5.92 -0.34
N TYR A 260 -19.60 4.61 -0.40
CA TYR A 260 -19.35 3.72 0.73
C TYR A 260 -17.87 3.76 1.15
N MET A 261 -16.94 3.60 0.21
CA MET A 261 -15.49 3.69 0.46
C MET A 261 -15.08 5.01 1.12
N SER A 262 -15.75 6.12 0.79
CA SER A 262 -15.46 7.45 1.34
C SER A 262 -16.02 7.72 2.73
N GLN A 263 -16.76 6.78 3.34
CA GLN A 263 -17.27 6.94 4.71
C GLN A 263 -16.17 6.74 5.75
N ASN A 264 -16.40 7.26 6.96
CA ASN A 264 -15.59 6.89 8.11
C ASN A 264 -15.95 5.46 8.54
N HIS A 265 -15.01 4.54 8.32
CA HIS A 265 -15.15 3.12 8.66
C HIS A 265 -14.53 2.73 10.00
N LEU A 266 -13.99 3.68 10.77
CA LEU A 266 -13.55 3.40 12.12
C LEU A 266 -14.75 3.08 13.03
N PRO A 267 -14.65 2.11 13.94
CA PRO A 267 -15.71 1.79 14.89
C PRO A 267 -16.22 3.05 15.61
N GLY A 268 -17.54 3.16 15.73
CA GLY A 268 -18.19 4.33 16.34
C GLY A 268 -18.00 5.65 15.58
N ARG A 269 -17.47 5.64 14.34
CA ARG A 269 -17.07 6.83 13.58
C ARG A 269 -16.04 7.67 14.32
N ALA A 270 -15.16 7.02 15.08
CA ALA A 270 -14.10 7.64 15.83
C ALA A 270 -13.13 8.41 14.93
N ASP A 271 -12.37 9.33 15.53
CA ASP A 271 -11.25 10.01 14.88
C ASP A 271 -9.96 9.20 15.06
N LEU A 272 -9.04 9.33 14.09
CA LEU A 272 -7.74 8.65 14.15
C LEU A 272 -6.94 9.01 15.40
N GLY A 273 -7.03 10.23 15.92
CA GLY A 273 -6.36 10.62 17.16
C GLY A 273 -6.91 9.92 18.40
N THR A 274 -8.16 9.46 18.35
CA THR A 274 -8.84 8.75 19.47
C THR A 274 -8.77 7.23 19.35
N PHE A 275 -8.73 6.71 18.12
CA PHE A 275 -8.76 5.28 17.83
C PHE A 275 -7.39 4.72 17.45
N GLY A 276 -6.48 5.60 17.03
CA GLY A 276 -5.10 5.26 16.72
C GLY A 276 -4.30 5.01 17.98
N ARG A 277 -3.35 4.09 17.87
CA ARG A 277 -2.40 3.84 18.95
C ARG A 277 -1.61 5.13 19.24
N PRO A 278 -1.57 5.61 20.50
CA PRO A 278 -0.79 6.78 20.87
C PRO A 278 0.68 6.57 20.49
N PHE A 279 1.36 7.64 20.10
CA PHE A 279 2.82 7.65 20.09
C PHE A 279 3.26 7.46 21.55
N GLY A 280 3.80 6.29 21.89
CA GLY A 280 4.38 6.10 23.22
C GLY A 280 5.47 7.13 23.44
N GLU A 281 5.43 7.85 24.57
CA GLU A 281 6.62 8.49 25.10
C GLU A 281 7.64 7.38 25.36
N ALA A 282 8.75 7.44 24.61
CA ALA A 282 9.89 6.56 24.80
C ALA A 282 10.62 6.88 26.12
#